data_AF-F3B4E2-F1
#
_entry.id   AF-F3B4E2-F1
#
_cell.length_a   1.000
_cell.length_b   1.000
_cell.length_c   1.000
_cell.angle_alpha   90.00
_cell.angle_beta   90.00
_cell.angle_gamma   90.00
#
_symmetry.space_group_name_H-M   'P 1'
#
loop_
_entity.id
_entity.type
_entity.pdbx_description
1 polymer ?
#
loop_
_entity_poly.entity_id
_entity_poly.type
_entity_poly.pdbx_seq_one_letter_code
_entity_poly.pdbx_strand_id
1 'polypeptide(L)'
;MSSLFDDLKEGLEEAIDYEKGKSEAKARTYMIMPIREYSKREIREIRKKAGMTQNVFASYMGVSKKTVEAWEGGRTHPTGPAFRLMNILDKESFTETDFVVIK
;
A
#
# COMPACT_ATOMS: atom_id res chain seq x y z
N MET A 1 14.50 5.78 -38.32
CA MET A 1 13.96 6.45 -37.12
C MET A 1 12.58 6.92 -37.53
N SER A 2 11.51 6.27 -37.07
CA SER A 2 10.17 6.84 -37.24
C SER A 2 10.13 8.16 -36.51
N SER A 3 9.39 9.12 -37.06
CA SER A 3 9.21 10.40 -36.39
C SER A 3 8.20 10.19 -35.25
N LEU A 4 8.32 10.97 -34.18
CA LEU A 4 7.32 10.98 -33.09
C LEU A 4 5.88 11.14 -33.61
N PHE A 5 5.72 11.85 -34.73
CA PHE A 5 4.43 12.00 -35.40
C PHE A 5 3.88 10.68 -35.94
N ASP A 6 4.73 9.82 -36.52
CA ASP A 6 4.31 8.53 -37.07
C ASP A 6 3.88 7.57 -35.95
N ASP A 7 4.65 7.51 -34.84
CA ASP A 7 4.33 6.66 -33.69
C ASP A 7 3.01 7.09 -33.01
N LEU A 8 2.76 8.41 -32.90
CA LEU A 8 1.51 8.94 -32.36
C LEU A 8 0.32 8.68 -33.28
N LYS A 9 0.52 8.77 -34.60
CA LYS A 9 -0.52 8.47 -35.59
C LYS A 9 -0.91 6.99 -35.53
N GLU A 10 0.08 6.10 -35.46
CA GLU A 10 -0.13 4.65 -35.35
C GLU A 10 -0.91 4.30 -34.07
N GLY A 11 -0.49 4.81 -32.90
CA GLY A 11 -1.22 4.57 -31.65
C GLY A 11 -2.66 5.13 -31.64
N LEU A 12 -2.91 6.23 -32.37
CA LEU A 12 -4.27 6.78 -32.50
C LEU A 12 -5.16 5.88 -33.39
N GLU A 13 -4.61 5.35 -34.48
CA GLU A 13 -5.30 4.41 -35.35
C GLU A 13 -5.63 3.10 -34.60
N GLU A 14 -4.69 2.58 -33.82
CA GLU A 14 -4.90 1.42 -32.93
C GLU A 14 -6.03 1.65 -31.91
N ALA A 15 -6.07 2.84 -31.29
CA ALA A 15 -7.12 3.20 -30.34
C ALA A 15 -8.51 3.32 -31.01
N ILE A 16 -8.58 3.87 -32.23
CA ILE A 16 -9.82 3.96 -33.01
C ILE A 16 -10.35 2.57 -33.37
N ASP A 17 -9.46 1.65 -33.74
CA ASP A 17 -9.85 0.28 -34.07
C ASP A 17 -10.30 -0.51 -32.85
N TYR A 18 -9.71 -0.27 -31.68
CA TYR A 18 -10.16 -0.86 -30.42
C TYR A 18 -11.58 -0.39 -30.04
N GLU A 19 -11.86 0.91 -30.12
CA GLU A 19 -13.20 1.47 -29.87
C GLU A 19 -14.26 0.92 -30.85
N LYS A 20 -13.87 0.67 -32.10
CA LYS A 20 -14.75 0.06 -33.12
C LYS A 20 -14.90 -1.47 -32.97
N GLY A 21 -14.25 -2.08 -31.97
CA GLY A 21 -14.24 -3.53 -31.76
C GLY A 21 -13.51 -4.31 -32.87
N LYS A 22 -12.64 -3.64 -33.63
CA LYS A 22 -11.87 -4.21 -34.75
C LYS A 22 -10.51 -4.74 -34.34
N SER A 23 -10.03 -4.37 -33.15
CA SER A 23 -8.79 -4.86 -32.56
C SER A 23 -8.96 -5.14 -31.06
N GLU A 24 -8.19 -6.08 -30.52
CA GLU A 24 -8.12 -6.33 -29.07
C GLU A 24 -6.97 -5.50 -28.47
N ALA A 25 -7.26 -4.65 -27.50
CA ALA A 25 -6.21 -3.97 -26.73
C ALA A 25 -5.81 -4.79 -25.50
N LYS A 26 -4.55 -4.64 -25.08
CA LYS A 26 -4.08 -5.17 -23.80
C LYS A 26 -4.67 -4.37 -22.64
N ALA A 27 -5.90 -4.71 -22.24
CA ALA A 27 -6.51 -4.17 -21.03
C ALA A 27 -5.96 -4.92 -19.80
N ARG A 28 -5.57 -4.16 -18.76
CA ARG A 28 -5.28 -4.71 -17.43
C ARG A 28 -6.30 -4.16 -16.45
N THR A 29 -7.21 -5.02 -16.00
CA THR A 29 -8.17 -4.68 -14.95
C THR A 29 -7.54 -4.97 -13.60
N TYR A 30 -7.53 -3.98 -12.72
CA TYR A 30 -7.09 -4.15 -11.34
C TYR A 30 -8.31 -4.18 -10.41
N MET A 31 -8.39 -5.22 -9.58
CA MET A 31 -9.33 -5.27 -8.45
C MET A 31 -8.55 -5.01 -7.16
N ILE A 32 -8.90 -3.93 -6.47
CA ILE A 32 -8.26 -3.57 -5.21
C ILE A 32 -9.11 -4.12 -4.07
N MET A 33 -8.54 -5.06 -3.31
CA MET A 33 -9.23 -5.65 -2.15
C MET A 33 -9.48 -4.59 -1.07
N PRO A 34 -10.63 -4.67 -0.35
CA PRO A 34 -10.95 -3.75 0.73
C PRO A 34 -9.87 -3.78 1.83
N ILE A 35 -9.82 -2.70 2.59
CA ILE A 35 -8.87 -2.57 3.71
C ILE A 35 -9.30 -3.57 4.80
N ARG A 36 -8.34 -4.37 5.27
CA ARG A 36 -8.53 -5.16 6.50
C ARG A 36 -8.37 -4.22 7.69
N GLU A 37 -9.42 -4.06 8.47
CA GLU A 37 -9.35 -3.38 9.75
C GLU A 37 -8.82 -4.32 10.83
N TYR A 38 -8.09 -3.78 11.79
CA TYR A 38 -7.50 -4.54 12.88
C TYR A 38 -8.07 -4.07 14.22
N SER A 39 -8.43 -5.04 15.06
CA SER A 39 -8.80 -4.77 16.44
C SER A 39 -7.60 -4.27 17.26
N LYS A 40 -7.88 -3.62 18.39
CA LYS A 40 -6.82 -3.17 19.34
C LYS A 40 -5.87 -4.30 19.76
N ARG A 41 -6.36 -5.55 19.82
CA ARG A 41 -5.55 -6.72 20.17
C ARG A 41 -4.63 -7.10 19.01
N GLU A 42 -5.17 -7.17 17.79
CA GLU A 42 -4.39 -7.48 16.59
C GLU A 42 -3.31 -6.43 16.33
N ILE A 43 -3.60 -5.13 16.52
CA ILE A 43 -2.58 -4.07 16.38
C ILE A 43 -1.39 -4.32 17.31
N ARG A 44 -1.67 -4.71 18.57
CA ARG A 44 -0.63 -5.06 19.54
C ARG A 44 0.13 -6.32 19.15
N GLU A 45 -0.55 -7.31 18.59
CA GLU A 45 0.05 -8.57 18.11
C GLU A 45 0.98 -8.31 16.92
N ILE A 46 0.57 -7.53 15.93
CA ILE A 46 1.38 -7.14 14.77
C ILE A 46 2.68 -6.47 15.23
N ARG A 47 2.58 -5.47 16.12
CA ARG A 47 3.76 -4.79 16.67
C ARG A 47 4.71 -5.76 17.37
N LYS A 48 4.17 -6.66 18.19
CA LYS A 48 4.97 -7.64 18.93
C LYS A 48 5.63 -8.67 18.00
N LYS A 49 4.92 -9.12 16.97
CA LYS A 49 5.43 -10.04 15.94
C LYS A 49 6.59 -9.40 15.18
N ALA A 50 6.52 -8.10 14.92
CA ALA A 50 7.61 -7.30 14.35
C ALA A 50 8.77 -7.02 15.33
N GLY A 51 8.70 -7.48 16.59
CA GLY A 51 9.76 -7.26 17.60
C GLY A 51 9.90 -5.81 18.07
N MET A 52 8.89 -4.96 17.84
CA MET A 52 9.00 -3.51 18.07
C MET A 52 8.46 -3.09 19.45
N THR A 53 9.15 -2.13 20.06
CA THR A 53 8.56 -1.33 21.16
C THR A 53 7.49 -0.39 20.62
N GLN A 54 6.63 0.16 21.48
CA GLN A 54 5.63 1.14 21.05
C GLN A 54 6.25 2.39 20.42
N ASN A 55 7.44 2.82 20.87
CA ASN A 55 8.15 3.96 20.30
C ASN A 55 8.63 3.65 18.88
N VAL A 56 9.28 2.50 18.68
CA VAL A 56 9.78 2.08 17.37
C VAL A 56 8.62 1.91 16.39
N PHE A 57 7.54 1.27 16.83
CA PHE A 57 6.33 1.13 16.01
C PHE A 57 5.69 2.48 15.67
N ALA A 58 5.65 3.42 16.62
CA ALA A 58 5.15 4.76 16.36
C ALA A 58 5.97 5.48 15.28
N SER A 59 7.31 5.39 15.35
CA SER A 59 8.22 5.91 14.33
C SER A 59 7.99 5.24 12.97
N TYR A 60 7.85 3.91 12.94
CA TYR A 60 7.55 3.16 11.71
C TYR A 60 6.22 3.61 11.08
N MET A 61 5.19 3.81 11.90
CA MET A 61 3.86 4.22 11.46
C MET A 61 3.75 5.72 11.18
N GLY A 62 4.79 6.52 11.45
CA GLY A 62 4.76 7.98 11.28
C GLY A 62 3.81 8.71 12.23
N VAL A 63 3.57 8.18 13.44
CA VAL A 63 2.65 8.75 14.43
C VAL A 63 3.30 8.90 15.80
N SER A 64 2.62 9.58 16.73
CA SER A 64 3.10 9.67 18.11
C SER A 64 2.93 8.34 18.87
N LYS A 65 3.80 8.09 19.87
CA LYS A 65 3.64 6.95 20.78
C LYS A 65 2.25 6.94 21.46
N LYS A 66 1.75 8.12 21.84
CA LYS A 66 0.43 8.27 22.46
C LYS A 66 -0.70 7.80 21.53
N THR A 67 -0.53 7.98 20.22
CA THR A 67 -1.46 7.46 19.21
C THR A 67 -1.47 5.93 19.20
N VAL A 68 -0.29 5.29 19.21
CA VAL A 68 -0.17 3.82 19.30
C VAL A 68 -0.79 3.29 20.60
N GLU A 69 -0.53 3.95 21.73
CA GLU A 69 -1.14 3.59 23.01
C GLU A 69 -2.67 3.74 22.99
N ALA A 70 -3.20 4.76 22.30
CA ALA A 70 -4.65 4.94 22.13
C ALA A 70 -5.27 3.85 21.25
N TRP A 71 -4.60 3.44 20.18
CA TRP A 71 -5.03 2.33 19.32
C TRP A 71 -5.03 0.99 20.06
N GLU A 72 -3.92 0.63 20.72
CA GLU A 72 -3.82 -0.62 21.48
C GLU A 72 -4.75 -0.63 22.71
N GLY A 73 -5.06 0.55 23.26
CA GLY A 73 -6.04 0.73 24.33
C GLY A 73 -7.50 0.71 23.85
N GLY A 74 -7.75 0.90 22.55
CA GLY A 74 -9.09 1.03 21.97
C GLY A 74 -9.79 2.37 22.25
N ARG A 75 -9.04 3.43 22.56
CA ARG A 75 -9.58 4.79 22.74
C ARG A 75 -9.85 5.47 21.39
N THR A 76 -9.05 5.13 20.39
CA THR A 76 -9.17 5.60 19.00
C THR A 76 -8.87 4.45 18.06
N HIS A 77 -9.17 4.63 16.77
CA HIS A 77 -8.91 3.64 15.73
C HIS A 77 -7.98 4.22 14.66
N PRO A 78 -7.11 3.40 14.04
CA PRO A 78 -6.31 3.83 12.90
C PRO A 78 -7.19 4.22 11.71
N THR A 79 -6.63 5.02 10.80
CA THR A 79 -7.25 5.32 9.52
C THR A 79 -6.92 4.23 8.48
N GLY A 80 -7.63 4.23 7.36
CA GLY A 80 -7.41 3.26 6.26
C GLY A 80 -5.94 3.09 5.84
N PRO A 81 -5.16 4.17 5.61
CA PRO A 81 -3.74 4.06 5.28
C PRO A 81 -2.91 3.38 6.39
N ALA A 82 -3.19 3.68 7.66
CA ALA A 82 -2.49 3.05 8.78
C ALA A 82 -2.81 1.54 8.82
N PHE A 83 -4.06 1.13 8.60
CA PHE A 83 -4.41 -0.29 8.46
C PHE A 83 -3.72 -0.95 7.27
N ARG A 84 -3.60 -0.25 6.12
CA ARG A 84 -2.88 -0.77 4.95
C ARG A 84 -1.41 -1.00 5.26
N LEU A 85 -0.74 -0.05 5.93
CA LEU A 85 0.66 -0.18 6.32
C LEU A 85 0.87 -1.30 7.34
N MET A 86 -0.05 -1.46 8.31
CA MET A 86 -0.02 -2.61 9.23
C MET A 86 -0.18 -3.94 8.50
N ASN A 87 -1.01 -4.01 7.45
CA ASN A 87 -1.17 -5.22 6.65
C ASN A 87 0.09 -5.56 5.85
N ILE A 88 0.79 -4.56 5.32
CA ILE A 88 2.09 -4.75 4.68
C ILE A 88 3.09 -5.29 5.71
N LEU A 89 3.19 -4.64 6.88
CA LEU A 89 4.08 -5.04 7.96
C LEU A 89 3.79 -6.46 8.52
N ASP A 90 2.53 -6.89 8.57
CA ASP A 90 2.17 -8.22 9.06
C ASP A 90 2.53 -9.35 8.07
N LYS A 91 2.60 -9.02 6.77
CA LYS A 91 2.89 -9.96 5.69
C LYS A 91 4.35 -10.00 5.27
N GLU A 92 5.05 -8.88 5.33
CA GLU A 92 6.42 -8.71 4.84
C GLU A 92 7.41 -8.49 6.00
N SER A 93 8.69 -8.78 5.77
CA SER A 93 9.72 -8.50 6.77
C SER A 93 10.06 -7.01 6.78
N PHE A 94 9.92 -6.35 7.93
CA PHE A 94 10.21 -4.90 8.08
C PHE A 94 11.70 -4.54 7.86
N THR A 95 12.57 -5.54 7.79
CA THR A 95 14.01 -5.37 7.55
C THR A 95 14.35 -4.99 6.11
N GLU A 96 13.39 -5.14 5.18
CA GLU A 96 13.59 -4.83 3.76
C GLU A 96 13.13 -3.42 3.37
N THR A 97 12.78 -2.58 4.36
CA THR A 97 12.28 -1.23 4.09
C THR A 97 13.40 -0.19 4.21
N ASP A 98 13.58 0.64 3.17
CA ASP A 98 14.71 1.59 3.01
C ASP A 98 14.92 2.57 4.16
N PHE A 99 13.89 2.84 4.96
CA PHE A 99 13.95 3.76 6.11
C PHE A 99 14.20 3.06 7.46
N VAL A 100 14.40 1.75 7.47
CA VAL A 100 14.75 0.98 8.67
C VAL A 100 16.26 0.68 8.64
N VAL A 101 17.00 1.31 9.55
CA VAL A 101 18.43 1.09 9.70
C VAL A 101 18.68 0.21 10.93
N ILE A 102 19.25 -0.98 10.72
CA ILE A 102 19.76 -1.83 11.80
C ILE A 102 21.10 -1.22 12.26
N LYS A 103 21.19 -0.89 13.55
CA LYS A 103 22.46 -0.50 14.19
C LYS A 103 23.26 -1.73 14.58
#